data_AF-A0A9Q3HRI6-F1
#
_entry.id   AF-A0A9Q3HRI6-F1
#
_cell.length_a   1.000
_cell.length_b   1.000
_cell.length_c   1.000
_cell.angle_alpha   90.00
_cell.angle_beta   90.00
_cell.angle_gamma   90.00
#
_symmetry.space_group_name_H-M   'P 1'
#
loop_
_entity.id
_entity.type
_entity.pdbx_description
1 polymer ?
#
loop_
_entity_poly.entity_id
_entity_poly.type
_entity_poly.pdbx_seq_one_letter_code
_entity_poly.pdbx_strand_id
1 'polypeptide(L)'
;MPQFLLMEDWKLPFKLYIDACGEGLGAALNHTQIINDKPVEGSICFISRQIKPTEATYGASQMECLCLLWSLKKLHYYLDGTVFDVIKDCNAVKSALNMTTPNRHMLRWKIAIQEYRGNMTIVHKSGNIHKNADGLSRWALANMPEKPAWVPQEVHHIEGICVTVIGTEFFNQLK
;
A
#
# COMPACT_ATOMS: atom_id res chain seq x y z
N MET A 1 5.53 24.51 6.57
CA MET A 1 4.94 24.32 7.91
C MET A 1 5.79 23.29 8.64
N PRO A 2 6.14 23.47 9.93
CA PRO A 2 6.92 22.46 10.64
C PRO A 2 6.07 21.19 10.75
N GLN A 3 6.56 20.10 10.18
CA GLN A 3 5.84 18.84 10.09
C GLN A 3 6.12 18.03 11.35
N PHE A 4 5.37 18.31 12.41
CA PHE A 4 5.39 17.48 13.61
C PHE A 4 4.66 16.17 13.31
N LEU A 5 5.27 15.03 13.67
CA LEU A 5 4.58 13.75 13.64
C LEU A 5 3.54 13.74 14.76
N LEU A 6 2.33 13.27 14.44
CA LEU A 6 1.31 13.02 15.46
C LEU A 6 1.53 11.64 16.09
N MET A 7 1.27 11.53 17.39
CA MET A 7 1.23 10.24 18.07
C MET A 7 0.05 9.42 17.54
N GLU A 8 0.23 8.13 17.36
CA GLU A 8 -0.84 7.22 16.93
C GLU A 8 -1.96 7.10 17.97
N ASP A 9 -3.20 7.00 17.47
CA ASP A 9 -4.37 6.67 18.26
C ASP A 9 -5.15 5.58 17.53
N TRP A 10 -5.08 4.36 18.05
CA TRP A 10 -5.66 3.15 17.46
C TRP A 10 -7.18 3.16 17.38
N LYS A 11 -7.85 4.13 18.03
CA LYS A 11 -9.32 4.28 17.99
C LYS A 11 -9.79 5.11 16.80
N LEU A 12 -8.88 5.81 16.14
CA LEU A 12 -9.19 6.68 15.00
C LEU A 12 -8.89 5.94 13.69
N PRO A 13 -9.64 6.24 12.60
CA PRO A 13 -9.40 5.62 11.32
C PRO A 13 -8.15 6.18 10.63
N PHE A 14 -7.35 5.28 10.03
CA PHE A 14 -6.15 5.65 9.28
C PHE A 14 -6.47 6.26 7.93
N LYS A 15 -5.61 7.19 7.49
CA LYS A 15 -5.62 7.74 6.13
C LYS A 15 -4.27 7.47 5.49
N LEU A 16 -4.24 6.56 4.53
CA LEU A 16 -3.06 6.23 3.76
C LEU A 16 -3.07 7.00 2.45
N TYR A 17 -2.26 8.05 2.36
CA TYR A 17 -2.00 8.73 1.11
C TYR A 17 -0.93 7.97 0.34
N ILE A 18 -1.19 7.66 -0.92
CA ILE A 18 -0.22 7.02 -1.81
C ILE A 18 0.00 7.88 -3.04
N ASP A 19 1.22 7.86 -3.55
CA ASP A 19 1.57 8.43 -4.83
C ASP A 19 2.70 7.65 -5.49
N ALA A 20 2.72 7.63 -6.81
CA ALA A 20 3.71 6.90 -7.59
C ALA A 20 4.07 7.68 -8.86
N CYS A 21 5.37 7.74 -9.14
CA CYS A 21 5.86 8.31 -10.39
C CYS A 21 6.95 7.43 -11.01
N GLY A 22 7.51 7.87 -12.13
CA GLY A 22 8.59 7.16 -12.82
C GLY A 22 9.92 7.12 -12.06
N GLU A 23 10.05 7.81 -10.92
CA GLU A 23 11.26 7.84 -10.11
C GLU A 23 11.10 7.05 -8.80
N GLY A 24 9.92 7.08 -8.20
CA GLY A 24 9.71 6.60 -6.85
C GLY A 24 8.26 6.30 -6.50
N LEU A 25 8.12 5.55 -5.41
CA LEU A 25 6.86 5.31 -4.71
C LEU A 25 6.91 6.08 -3.39
N GLY A 26 5.82 6.75 -3.04
CA GLY A 26 5.68 7.51 -1.81
C GLY A 26 4.36 7.21 -1.12
N ALA A 27 4.38 7.09 0.21
CA ALA A 27 3.17 7.02 0.99
C ALA A 27 3.31 7.74 2.34
N ALA A 28 2.19 8.29 2.81
CA ALA A 28 2.06 8.96 4.08
C ALA A 28 0.88 8.38 4.86
N LEU A 29 1.13 7.90 6.07
CA LEU A 29 0.11 7.44 6.99
C LEU A 29 -0.29 8.59 7.91
N ASN A 30 -1.55 8.95 7.91
CA ASN A 30 -2.10 10.10 8.63
C ASN A 30 -3.26 9.69 9.54
N HIS A 31 -3.49 10.48 10.59
CA HIS A 31 -4.73 10.51 11.39
C HIS A 31 -5.30 11.91 11.49
N THR A 32 -6.61 11.97 11.74
CA THR A 32 -7.30 13.21 12.11
C THR A 32 -7.65 13.18 13.58
N GLN A 33 -6.98 14.01 14.38
CA GLN A 33 -7.20 14.14 15.82
C GLN A 33 -7.90 15.46 16.14
N ILE A 34 -8.63 15.51 17.26
CA ILE A 34 -9.18 16.76 17.77
C ILE A 34 -8.13 17.41 18.66
N ILE A 35 -7.59 18.55 18.23
CA ILE A 35 -6.63 19.35 18.99
C ILE A 35 -7.26 20.74 19.14
N ASN A 36 -7.43 21.20 20.39
CA ASN A 36 -8.10 22.47 20.71
C ASN A 36 -9.48 22.60 20.03
N ASP A 37 -10.30 21.56 20.16
CA ASP A 37 -11.66 21.45 19.59
C ASP A 37 -11.73 21.56 18.06
N LYS A 38 -10.60 21.41 17.36
CA LYS A 38 -10.53 21.45 15.90
C LYS A 38 -9.96 20.14 15.35
N PRO A 39 -10.53 19.62 14.25
CA PRO A 39 -9.95 18.48 13.56
C PRO A 39 -8.64 18.91 12.89
N VAL A 40 -7.55 18.30 13.32
CA VAL A 40 -6.21 18.48 12.76
C VAL A 40 -5.78 17.15 12.15
N GLU A 41 -5.52 17.15 10.85
CA GLU A 41 -4.90 16.01 10.19
C GLU A 41 -3.38 16.13 10.27
N GLY A 42 -2.73 15.07 10.73
CA GLY A 42 -1.28 15.01 10.79
C GLY A 42 -0.75 13.62 10.47
N SER A 43 0.51 13.61 10.06
CA SER A 43 1.19 12.40 9.62
C SER A 43 1.83 11.68 10.80
N ILE A 44 1.67 10.37 10.83
CA ILE A 44 2.27 9.44 11.79
C ILE A 44 3.58 8.92 11.21
N CYS A 45 3.57 8.53 9.93
CA CYS A 45 4.72 7.95 9.27
C CYS A 45 4.76 8.32 7.79
N PHE A 46 5.97 8.43 7.25
CA PHE A 46 6.23 8.57 5.82
C PHE A 46 7.13 7.43 5.37
N ILE A 47 6.79 6.85 4.22
CA ILE A 47 7.62 5.85 3.57
C ILE A 47 7.83 6.27 2.11
N SER A 48 9.06 6.11 1.61
CA SER A 48 9.36 6.28 0.20
C SER A 48 10.45 5.32 -0.25
N ARG A 49 10.40 4.90 -1.51
CA ARG A 49 11.50 4.17 -2.14
C ARG A 49 11.58 4.46 -3.63
N GLN A 50 12.79 4.44 -4.17
CA GLN A 50 13.00 4.43 -5.60
C GLN A 50 12.46 3.15 -6.23
N ILE A 51 12.03 3.29 -7.47
CA ILE A 51 11.52 2.18 -8.26
C ILE A 51 12.67 1.30 -8.72
N LYS A 52 12.42 0.00 -8.87
CA LYS A 52 13.41 -0.92 -9.42
C LYS A 52 13.43 -0.86 -10.95
N PRO A 53 14.54 -1.25 -11.60
CA PRO A 53 14.60 -1.31 -13.06
C PRO A 53 13.48 -2.16 -13.68
N THR A 54 13.03 -3.22 -13.01
CA THR A 54 11.91 -4.06 -13.46
C THR A 54 10.55 -3.34 -13.39
N GLU A 55 10.40 -2.44 -12.42
CA GLU A 55 9.17 -1.66 -12.17
C GLU A 55 9.09 -0.44 -13.09
N ALA A 56 10.23 0.04 -13.62
CA ALA A 56 10.28 1.17 -14.55
C ALA A 56 9.54 0.93 -15.87
N THR A 57 9.23 -0.33 -16.20
CA THR A 57 8.44 -0.69 -17.39
C THR A 57 6.93 -0.57 -17.17
N TYR A 58 6.47 -0.35 -15.94
CA TYR A 58 5.05 -0.28 -15.60
C TYR A 58 4.44 1.06 -16.02
N GLY A 59 3.20 1.01 -16.52
CA GLY A 59 2.43 2.22 -16.78
C GLY A 59 1.96 2.90 -15.48
N ALA A 60 1.58 4.18 -15.54
CA ALA A 60 1.16 4.97 -14.37
C ALA A 60 0.13 4.24 -13.47
N SER A 61 -0.91 3.68 -14.08
CA SER A 61 -1.94 2.87 -13.40
C SER A 61 -1.37 1.68 -12.61
N GLN A 62 -0.37 1.01 -13.15
CA GLN A 62 0.29 -0.13 -12.50
C GLN A 62 1.21 0.35 -11.38
N MET A 63 1.88 1.49 -11.57
CA MET A 63 2.75 2.11 -10.57
C MET A 63 1.97 2.52 -9.31
N GLU A 64 0.78 3.09 -9.45
CA GLU A 64 -0.08 3.36 -8.29
C GLU A 64 -0.50 2.09 -7.56
N CYS A 65 -0.87 1.05 -8.30
CA CYS A 65 -1.28 -0.22 -7.68
C CYS A 65 -0.09 -0.90 -6.98
N LEU A 66 1.10 -0.79 -7.55
CA LEU A 66 2.35 -1.21 -6.93
C LEU A 66 2.63 -0.41 -5.65
N CYS A 67 2.43 0.91 -5.69
CA CYS A 67 2.58 1.77 -4.51
C CYS A 67 1.62 1.38 -3.40
N LEU A 68 0.35 1.13 -3.71
CA LEU A 68 -0.62 0.61 -2.74
C LEU A 68 -0.14 -0.70 -2.13
N LEU A 69 0.17 -1.70 -2.95
CA LEU A 69 0.59 -3.02 -2.48
C LEU A 69 1.83 -2.95 -1.59
N TRP A 70 2.82 -2.17 -2.01
CA TRP A 70 4.05 -1.95 -1.24
C TRP A 70 3.77 -1.26 0.09
N SER A 71 2.91 -0.23 0.10
CA SER A 71 2.55 0.51 1.30
C SER A 71 1.79 -0.36 2.30
N LEU A 72 0.82 -1.16 1.84
CA LEU A 72 0.09 -2.12 2.67
C LEU A 72 1.05 -3.11 3.33
N LYS A 73 1.99 -3.67 2.56
CA LYS A 73 2.97 -4.62 3.09
C LYS A 73 3.92 -3.98 4.12
N LYS A 74 4.36 -2.74 3.89
CA LYS A 74 5.29 -2.05 4.80
C LYS A 74 4.61 -1.54 6.06
N LEU A 75 3.34 -1.15 5.97
CA LEU A 75 2.55 -0.62 7.09
C LEU A 75 1.57 -1.65 7.65
N HIS A 76 1.78 -2.94 7.39
CA HIS A 76 0.90 -4.03 7.83
C HIS A 76 0.58 -3.92 9.32
N TYR A 77 1.58 -3.68 10.18
CA TYR A 77 1.38 -3.54 11.63
C TYR A 77 0.49 -2.37 12.06
N TYR A 78 0.29 -1.35 11.21
CA TYR A 78 -0.65 -0.26 11.47
C TYR A 78 -2.04 -0.51 10.89
N LEU A 79 -2.10 -1.16 9.72
CA LEU A 79 -3.31 -1.28 8.91
C LEU A 79 -4.08 -2.58 9.14
N ASP A 80 -3.43 -3.60 9.70
CA ASP A 80 -4.10 -4.85 10.03
C ASP A 80 -5.11 -4.65 11.15
N GLY A 81 -6.32 -5.18 10.96
CA GLY A 81 -7.44 -5.05 11.90
C GLY A 81 -8.02 -3.64 12.07
N THR A 82 -7.49 -2.61 11.40
CA THR A 82 -7.95 -1.22 11.52
C THR A 82 -8.78 -0.78 10.31
N VAL A 83 -9.65 0.22 10.51
CA VAL A 83 -10.40 0.85 9.41
C VAL A 83 -9.58 2.00 8.85
N PHE A 84 -9.42 2.02 7.52
CA PHE A 84 -8.60 3.04 6.88
C PHE A 84 -9.05 3.41 5.47
N ASP A 85 -8.74 4.65 5.11
CA ASP A 85 -8.98 5.21 3.79
C ASP A 85 -7.67 5.25 3.00
N VAL A 86 -7.66 4.68 1.80
CA VAL A 86 -6.58 4.85 0.83
C VAL A 86 -6.92 6.03 -0.07
N ILE A 87 -6.10 7.06 -0.01
CA ILE A 87 -6.29 8.32 -0.74
C ILE A 87 -5.25 8.37 -1.86
N LYS A 88 -5.75 8.53 -3.10
CA LYS A 88 -4.93 8.54 -4.31
C LYS A 88 -5.47 9.49 -5.37
N ASP A 89 -4.64 9.80 -6.36
CA ASP A 89 -4.89 10.82 -7.39
C ASP A 89 -5.43 10.28 -8.72
N CYS A 90 -5.64 8.97 -8.85
CA CYS A 90 -6.14 8.36 -10.08
C CYS A 90 -7.19 7.28 -9.78
N ASN A 91 -7.99 6.88 -10.77
CA ASN A 91 -9.04 5.87 -10.61
C ASN A 91 -8.56 4.44 -10.91
N ALA A 92 -7.36 4.28 -11.47
CA ALA A 92 -6.82 3.01 -11.96
C ALA A 92 -6.84 1.88 -10.92
N VAL A 93 -6.37 2.12 -9.69
CA VAL A 93 -6.42 1.10 -8.62
C VAL A 93 -7.85 0.57 -8.37
N LYS A 94 -8.90 1.40 -8.42
CA LYS A 94 -10.29 0.89 -8.27
C LYS A 94 -10.66 -0.03 -9.42
N SER A 95 -10.30 0.36 -10.64
CA SER A 95 -10.53 -0.44 -11.84
C SER A 95 -9.76 -1.77 -11.78
N ALA A 96 -8.45 -1.72 -11.50
CA ALA A 96 -7.56 -2.87 -11.37
C ALA A 96 -8.07 -3.91 -10.37
N LEU A 97 -8.68 -3.43 -9.29
CA LEU A 97 -9.25 -4.23 -8.23
C LEU A 97 -10.61 -4.86 -8.57
N ASN A 98 -11.34 -4.27 -9.49
CA ASN A 98 -12.66 -4.73 -9.95
C ASN A 98 -12.60 -5.50 -11.28
N MET A 99 -11.42 -5.60 -11.92
CA MET A 99 -11.24 -6.38 -13.14
C MET A 99 -11.63 -7.85 -12.94
N THR A 100 -12.40 -8.36 -13.90
CA THR A 100 -12.89 -9.76 -13.97
C THR A 100 -11.82 -10.71 -14.53
N THR A 101 -11.05 -10.27 -15.53
CA THR A 101 -9.95 -11.02 -16.14
C THR A 101 -8.60 -10.30 -15.95
N PRO A 102 -8.04 -10.32 -14.72
CA PRO A 102 -6.72 -9.75 -14.47
C PRO A 102 -5.60 -10.60 -15.10
N ASN A 103 -4.52 -9.96 -15.53
CA ASN A 103 -3.29 -10.68 -15.90
C ASN A 103 -2.69 -11.37 -14.66
N ARG A 104 -1.74 -12.31 -14.85
CA ARG A 104 -1.16 -13.10 -13.74
C ARG A 104 -0.57 -12.23 -12.61
N HIS A 105 0.10 -11.13 -12.95
CA HIS A 105 0.68 -10.21 -11.96
C HIS A 105 -0.40 -9.48 -11.17
N MET A 106 -1.42 -8.96 -11.85
CA MET A 106 -2.54 -8.27 -11.24
C MET A 106 -3.39 -9.19 -10.37
N LEU A 107 -3.54 -10.46 -10.74
CA LEU A 107 -4.23 -11.46 -9.92
C LEU A 107 -3.52 -11.65 -8.57
N ARG A 108 -2.18 -11.77 -8.59
CA ARG A 108 -1.37 -11.85 -7.35
C ARG A 108 -1.55 -10.61 -6.47
N TRP A 109 -1.52 -9.42 -7.06
CA TRP A 109 -1.74 -8.17 -6.33
C TRP A 109 -3.15 -8.09 -5.76
N LYS A 110 -4.16 -8.49 -6.53
CA LYS A 110 -5.55 -8.51 -6.10
C LYS A 110 -5.76 -9.43 -4.90
N ILE A 111 -5.13 -10.62 -4.90
CA ILE A 111 -5.16 -11.56 -3.77
C ILE A 111 -4.53 -10.95 -2.54
N ALA A 112 -3.33 -10.37 -2.65
CA ALA A 112 -2.65 -9.72 -1.52
C ALA A 112 -3.46 -8.55 -0.93
N ILE A 113 -4.16 -7.79 -1.79
CA ILE A 113 -5.01 -6.69 -1.33
C ILE A 113 -6.33 -7.19 -0.69
N GLN A 114 -6.77 -8.43 -0.96
CA GLN A 114 -8.04 -8.96 -0.41
C GLN A 114 -8.07 -8.94 1.11
N GLU A 115 -6.94 -9.18 1.76
CA GLU A 115 -6.80 -9.17 3.23
C GLU A 115 -7.37 -7.88 3.85
N TYR A 116 -7.13 -6.74 3.22
CA TYR A 116 -7.55 -5.43 3.74
C TYR A 116 -8.93 -4.98 3.25
N ARG A 117 -9.57 -5.71 2.32
CA ARG A 117 -10.78 -5.22 1.63
C ARG A 117 -11.96 -4.95 2.53
N GLY A 118 -12.08 -5.68 3.64
CA GLY A 118 -13.17 -5.48 4.59
C GLY A 118 -13.10 -4.12 5.29
N ASN A 119 -11.89 -3.61 5.54
CA ASN A 119 -11.67 -2.42 6.36
C ASN A 119 -11.07 -1.24 5.58
N MET A 120 -10.75 -1.44 4.30
CA MET A 120 -10.11 -0.46 3.43
C MET A 120 -11.11 0.19 2.47
N THR A 121 -11.23 1.51 2.53
CA THR A 121 -12.01 2.30 1.55
C THR A 121 -11.08 3.07 0.62
N ILE A 122 -11.25 2.91 -0.70
CA ILE A 122 -10.44 3.66 -1.68
C ILE A 122 -11.16 4.96 -2.03
N VAL A 123 -10.51 6.09 -1.78
CA VAL A 123 -10.99 7.43 -2.08
C VAL A 123 -10.08 8.07 -3.11
N HIS A 124 -10.67 8.55 -4.20
CA HIS A 124 -9.94 9.33 -5.20
C HIS A 124 -10.10 10.82 -4.85
N LYS A 125 -8.97 11.53 -4.69
CA LYS A 125 -8.94 12.98 -4.49
C LYS A 125 -8.02 13.63 -5.52
N SER A 126 -8.31 14.86 -5.92
CA SER A 126 -7.45 15.58 -6.87
C SER A 126 -6.08 15.93 -6.25
N GLY A 127 -5.05 16.03 -7.10
CA GLY A 127 -3.64 16.15 -6.71
C GLY A 127 -3.28 17.34 -5.79
N ASN A 128 -4.10 18.39 -5.73
CA ASN A 128 -3.83 19.56 -4.88
C ASN A 128 -3.78 19.24 -3.37
N ILE A 129 -4.42 18.15 -2.93
CA ILE A 129 -4.44 17.67 -1.53
C ILE A 129 -3.30 16.66 -1.27
N HIS A 130 -2.60 16.17 -2.30
CA HIS A 130 -1.63 15.06 -2.22
C HIS A 130 -0.17 15.48 -1.98
N LYS A 131 0.11 16.74 -1.63
CA LYS A 131 1.48 17.29 -1.54
C LYS A 131 2.43 16.47 -0.65
N ASN A 132 1.90 15.80 0.38
CA ASN A 132 2.68 14.96 1.27
C ASN A 132 3.27 13.73 0.56
N ALA A 133 2.47 13.02 -0.23
CA ALA A 133 2.91 11.82 -0.95
C ALA A 133 3.63 12.16 -2.26
N ASP A 134 3.25 13.25 -2.93
CA ASP A 134 3.85 13.71 -4.19
C ASP A 134 5.33 14.09 -4.03
N GLY A 135 5.69 14.77 -2.93
CA GLY A 135 7.10 15.04 -2.62
C GLY A 135 7.90 13.75 -2.41
N LEU A 136 7.29 12.74 -1.80
CA LEU A 136 7.93 11.47 -1.48
C LEU A 136 8.15 10.58 -2.69
N SER A 137 7.25 10.60 -3.67
CA SER A 137 7.41 9.84 -4.91
C SER A 137 8.49 10.46 -5.80
N ARG A 138 8.53 11.80 -5.91
CA ARG A 138 9.50 12.56 -6.74
C ARG A 138 10.90 12.65 -6.14
N TRP A 139 11.04 12.57 -4.81
CA TRP A 139 12.33 12.61 -4.12
C TRP A 139 12.53 11.36 -3.27
N ALA A 140 12.26 10.21 -3.87
CA ALA A 140 12.27 8.94 -3.15
C ALA A 140 13.69 8.51 -2.73
N LEU A 141 13.78 7.87 -1.57
CA LEU A 141 15.04 7.34 -1.05
C LEU A 141 15.53 6.16 -1.90
N ALA A 142 16.85 6.04 -2.05
CA ALA A 142 17.46 4.92 -2.75
C ALA A 142 17.03 3.57 -2.17
N ASN A 143 16.74 2.61 -3.06
CA ASN A 143 16.35 1.26 -2.64
C ASN A 143 17.58 0.43 -2.22
N MET A 144 18.15 0.73 -1.06
CA MET A 144 19.36 0.08 -0.51
C MET A 144 19.08 -0.61 0.83
N PRO A 145 19.76 -1.73 1.18
CA PRO A 145 19.47 -2.55 2.36
C PRO A 145 19.45 -1.81 3.70
N GLU A 146 20.24 -0.73 3.83
CA GLU A 146 20.30 0.11 5.03
C GLU A 146 19.08 1.03 5.21
N LYS A 147 18.19 1.14 4.21
CA LYS A 147 17.00 1.98 4.27
C LYS A 147 15.78 1.20 4.76
N PRO A 148 14.93 1.78 5.62
CA PRO A 148 13.78 1.06 6.21
C PRO A 148 12.74 0.62 5.16
N ALA A 149 12.61 1.40 4.09
CA ALA A 149 11.68 1.14 2.99
C ALA A 149 12.21 0.16 1.93
N TRP A 150 13.42 -0.40 2.13
CA TRP A 150 14.08 -1.29 1.18
C TRP A 150 13.25 -2.51 0.82
N VAL A 151 13.34 -2.91 -0.44
CA VAL A 151 12.81 -4.17 -0.94
C VAL A 151 13.91 -4.86 -1.77
N PRO A 152 14.30 -6.10 -1.43
CA PRO A 152 15.27 -6.85 -2.23
C PRO A 152 14.76 -7.02 -3.66
N GLN A 153 15.68 -7.10 -4.62
CA GLN A 153 15.32 -7.50 -5.97
C GLN A 153 14.88 -8.97 -5.91
N GLU A 154 13.61 -9.23 -6.21
CA GLU A 154 13.10 -10.60 -6.22
C GLU A 154 13.77 -11.34 -7.37
N VAL A 155 14.73 -12.21 -7.06
CA VAL A 155 15.04 -13.33 -7.95
C VAL A 155 13.79 -14.19 -7.91
N HIS A 156 13.05 -14.29 -9.01
CA HIS A 156 11.86 -15.11 -9.09
C HIS A 156 12.22 -16.59 -8.94
N HIS A 157 12.51 -17.05 -7.72
CA HIS A 157 12.18 -18.42 -7.36
C HIS A 157 10.65 -18.44 -7.36
N ILE A 158 10.09 -19.09 -8.37
CA ILE A 158 8.68 -19.49 -8.34
C ILE A 158 8.60 -20.48 -7.18
N GLU A 159 8.45 -20.01 -5.96
CA GLU A 159 7.85 -20.81 -4.92
C GLU A 159 6.39 -20.90 -5.34
N GLY A 160 6.11 -21.97 -6.09
CA GLY A 160 4.76 -22.37 -6.41
C GLY A 160 3.94 -22.39 -5.12
N ILE A 161 2.63 -22.23 -5.27
CA ILE A 161 1.70 -22.61 -4.21
C ILE A 161 2.13 -24.01 -3.79
N CYS A 162 2.73 -24.15 -2.61
CA CYS A 162 2.85 -25.44 -1.98
C CYS A 162 1.42 -25.80 -1.62
N VAL A 163 0.72 -26.44 -2.55
CA VAL A 163 -0.42 -27.26 -2.21
C VAL A 163 0.22 -28.34 -1.36
N THR A 164 0.27 -28.12 -0.05
CA THR A 164 0.43 -29.22 0.90
C THR A 164 -0.64 -30.20 0.48
N VAL A 165 -0.20 -31.32 -0.09
CA VAL A 165 -1.09 -32.40 -0.49
C VAL A 165 -1.93 -32.69 0.74
N ILE A 166 -3.22 -32.38 0.67
CA ILE A 166 -4.14 -32.65 1.78
C ILE A 166 -4.02 -34.15 2.01
N GLY A 167 -3.42 -34.52 3.14
CA GLY A 167 -3.24 -35.91 3.51
C GLY A 167 -4.59 -36.61 3.51
N THR A 168 -4.61 -37.87 3.09
CA THR A 168 -5.81 -38.72 3.08
C THR A 168 -6.51 -38.80 4.44
N GLU A 169 -5.82 -38.43 5.52
CA GLU A 169 -6.36 -38.28 6.88
C GLU A 169 -7.56 -37.32 6.98
N PHE A 170 -7.59 -36.23 6.21
CA PHE A 170 -8.72 -35.27 6.23
C PHE A 170 -10.02 -35.92 5.75
N PHE A 171 -9.96 -36.80 4.76
CA PHE A 171 -11.13 -37.47 4.21
C PHE A 171 -11.64 -38.63 5.07
N ASN A 172 -10.81 -39.15 5.98
CA ASN A 172 -11.20 -40.21 6.90
C ASN A 172 -12.07 -39.72 8.08
N GLN A 173 -12.08 -38.42 8.35
CA GLN A 173 -12.94 -37.82 9.39
C GLN A 173 -14.35 -37.44 8.88
N LEU A 174 -14.61 -37.61 7.58
CA LEU A 174 -15.90 -37.30 6.94
C LEU A 174 -16.77 -38.55 6.69
N LYS A 175 -16.49 -39.66 7.37
CA LYS A 175 -17.32 -40.88 7.39
C LYS A 175 -17.98 -41.08 8.74
#